data_AF-A0A958XP74-F1
#
_entry.id   AF-A0A958XP74-F1
#
_cell.length_a   1.000
_cell.length_b   1.000
_cell.length_c   1.000
_cell.angle_alpha   90.00
_cell.angle_beta   90.00
_cell.angle_gamma   90.00
#
_symmetry.space_group_name_H-M   'P 1'
#
loop_
_entity.id
_entity.type
_entity.pdbx_description
1 polymer ?
#
loop_
_entity_poly.entity_id
_entity_poly.type
_entity_poly.pdbx_seq_one_letter_code
_entity_poly.pdbx_strand_id
1 'polypeptide(L)' 'MIPTNIKKQHLLQAIAEIDRYGVPSYQQSTGYDLVYKNKLYPPKLVVQIATGWSSFHKQ' A
#
# COMPACT_ATOMS: atom_id res chain seq x y z
N MET A 1 -6.59 11.60 6.90
CA MET A 1 -7.97 11.16 6.64
C MET A 1 -7.90 9.80 5.98
N ILE A 2 -8.55 8.75 6.51
CA ILE A 2 -8.55 7.43 5.86
C ILE A 2 -9.56 7.51 4.70
N PRO A 3 -9.17 7.24 3.45
CA PRO A 3 -10.10 7.33 2.32
C PRO A 3 -11.15 6.21 2.40
N THR A 4 -12.41 6.55 2.19
CA THR A 4 -13.54 5.61 2.26
C THR A 4 -13.69 4.71 1.04
N ASN A 5 -12.96 4.98 -0.06
CA ASN A 5 -13.11 4.29 -1.34
C ASN A 5 -11.94 3.32 -1.68
N ILE A 6 -11.10 2.96 -0.70
CA ILE A 6 -10.06 1.95 -0.91
C ILE A 6 -10.69 0.57 -0.96
N LYS A 7 -10.58 -0.08 -2.12
CA LYS A 7 -10.98 -1.49 -2.32
C LYS A 7 -9.76 -2.40 -2.16
N LYS A 8 -10.02 -3.69 -1.89
CA LYS A 8 -8.98 -4.74 -1.80
C LYS A 8 -8.02 -4.73 -3.00
N GLN A 9 -8.53 -4.49 -4.21
CA GLN A 9 -7.72 -4.40 -5.43
C GLN A 9 -6.64 -3.30 -5.36
N HIS A 10 -6.95 -2.13 -4.78
CA HIS A 10 -5.99 -1.02 -4.67
C HIS A 10 -4.87 -1.37 -3.69
N LEU A 11 -5.18 -2.12 -2.62
CA LEU A 11 -4.18 -2.65 -1.69
C LEU A 11 -3.26 -3.67 -2.38
N LEU A 12 -3.83 -4.53 -3.23
CA LEU A 12 -3.04 -5.52 -3.99
C LEU A 12 -2.12 -4.83 -5.02
N GLN A 13 -2.58 -3.78 -5.68
CA GLN A 13 -1.75 -2.95 -6.58
C GLN A 13 -0.61 -2.27 -5.80
N ALA A 14 -0.90 -1.70 -4.63
CA ALA A 14 0.11 -1.10 -3.78
C ALA A 14 1.18 -2.10 -3.32
N ILE A 15 0.77 -3.31 -2.93
CA ILE A 15 1.70 -4.39 -2.57
C ILE A 15 2.59 -4.76 -3.76
N ALA A 16 2.03 -4.89 -4.97
CA ALA A 16 2.80 -5.20 -6.18
C ALA A 16 3.81 -4.09 -6.51
N GLU A 17 3.46 -2.84 -6.26
CA GLU A 17 4.35 -1.69 -6.44
C GLU A 17 5.52 -1.71 -5.45
N ILE A 18 5.25 -2.02 -4.17
CA ILE A 18 6.28 -2.20 -3.15
C ILE A 18 7.19 -3.39 -3.49
N ASP A 19 6.64 -4.49 -3.98
CA ASP A 19 7.43 -5.63 -4.43
C ASP A 19 8.37 -5.26 -5.61
N ARG A 20 7.96 -4.31 -6.46
CA ARG A 20 8.73 -3.87 -7.63
C ARG A 20 9.82 -2.85 -7.29
N TYR A 21 9.51 -1.87 -6.46
CA TYR A 21 10.39 -0.72 -6.20
C TYR A 21 11.04 -0.74 -4.82
N GLY A 22 10.63 -1.67 -3.96
CA GLY A 22 11.06 -1.75 -2.58
C GLY A 22 10.40 -0.73 -1.68
N VAL A 23 10.79 -0.75 -0.41
CA VAL A 23 10.32 0.18 0.62
C VAL A 23 11.39 1.26 0.84
N PRO A 24 11.07 2.55 0.66
CA PRO A 24 12.00 3.63 1.02
C PRO A 24 12.38 3.58 2.50
N SER A 25 13.64 3.90 2.84
CA SER A 25 14.16 3.81 4.21
C SER A 25 13.36 4.61 5.24
N TYR A 26 12.75 5.73 4.84
CA TYR A 26 11.94 6.61 5.68
C TYR A 26 10.45 6.19 5.77
N GLN A 27 10.04 5.14 5.06
CA GLN A 27 8.66 4.63 5.04
C GLN A 27 8.54 3.20 5.60
N GLN A 28 9.51 2.79 6.42
CA GLN A 28 9.49 1.52 7.14
C GLN A 28 8.36 1.48 8.18
N SER A 29 7.94 0.28 8.55
CA SER A 29 7.01 0.07 9.67
C SER A 29 7.63 0.51 10.99
N THR A 30 6.86 1.19 11.83
CA THR A 30 7.33 1.64 13.15
C THR A 30 6.69 0.90 14.32
N GLY A 31 5.59 0.17 14.11
CA GLY A 31 4.86 -0.48 15.21
C GLY A 31 4.11 -1.75 14.83
N TYR A 32 3.63 -1.85 13.59
CA TYR A 32 3.01 -3.07 13.08
C TYR A 32 3.27 -3.18 11.58
N ASP A 33 3.27 -4.42 11.09
CA ASP A 33 3.42 -4.76 9.69
C ASP A 33 2.09 -5.27 9.11
N LEU A 34 1.87 -4.97 7.84
CA LEU A 34 0.87 -5.68 7.05
C LEU A 34 1.48 -7.00 6.58
N VAL A 35 0.85 -8.12 6.96
CA VAL A 35 1.28 -9.44 6.51
C VAL A 35 0.46 -9.86 5.29
N TYR A 36 1.16 -10.17 4.18
CA TYR A 36 0.52 -10.74 3.00
C TYR A 36 1.45 -11.73 2.30
N LYS A 37 0.96 -12.95 2.05
CA LYS A 37 1.75 -14.05 1.44
C LYS A 37 3.11 -14.25 2.10
N ASN A 38 3.14 -14.28 3.43
CA ASN A 38 4.35 -14.48 4.23
C ASN A 38 5.43 -13.39 4.09
N LYS A 39 5.06 -12.22 3.54
CA LYS A 39 5.90 -11.01 3.47
C LYS A 39 5.31 -9.91 4.36
N LEU A 40 6.18 -9.05 4.85
CA LEU A 40 5.85 -7.90 5.69
C LEU A 40 5.92 -6.61 4.87
N TYR A 41 4.92 -5.75 5.03
CA TYR A 41 4.84 -4.47 4.33
C TYR A 41 4.49 -3.34 5.30
N PRO A 42 5.03 -2.11 5.08
CA PRO A 42 4.63 -0.97 5.87
C PRO A 42 3.18 -0.57 5.60
N PRO A 43 2.29 -0.68 6.60
CA PRO A 43 0.85 -0.48 6.39
C PRO A 43 0.53 0.96 5.96
N LYS A 44 1.28 1.96 6.47
CA LYS A 44 1.14 3.37 6.08
C LYS A 44 1.48 3.58 4.59
N LEU A 45 2.57 2.98 4.12
CA LEU A 45 3.00 3.05 2.72
C LEU A 45 1.98 2.38 1.80
N VAL A 46 1.48 1.19 2.18
CA VAL A 46 0.47 0.46 1.42
C VAL A 46 -0.80 1.31 1.24
N VAL A 47 -1.30 1.93 2.31
CA VAL A 47 -2.50 2.78 2.24
C VAL A 47 -2.25 4.04 1.42
N GLN A 48 -1.08 4.67 1.55
CA GLN A 48 -0.70 5.84 0.75
C GLN A 48 -0.72 5.54 -0.75
N ILE A 49 -0.07 4.46 -1.18
CA ILE A 49 -0.03 4.04 -2.59
C ILE A 49 -1.44 3.64 -3.06
N ALA A 50 -2.18 2.85 -2.27
CA ALA A 50 -3.54 2.41 -2.61
C ALA A 50 -4.52 3.58 -2.78
N THR A 51 -4.31 4.69 -2.06
CA THR A 51 -5.09 5.92 -2.24
C THR A 51 -4.86 6.51 -3.62
N GLY A 52 -3.61 6.50 -4.12
CA GLY A 52 -3.28 6.89 -5.49
C GLY A 52 -4.07 6.08 -6.51
N TRP A 53 -4.06 4.74 -6.39
CA TRP A 53 -4.82 3.83 -7.26
C TRP A 53 -6.34 4.06 -7.20
N SER A 54 -6.89 4.45 -6.05
CA SER A 54 -8.32 4.81 -5.93
C SER A 54 -8.70 6.06 -6.72
N SER A 55 -7.77 7.01 -6.88
CA SER A 55 -7.99 8.25 -7.65
C SER A 55 -7.82 8.04 -9.16
N PHE A 56 -7.14 6.96 -9.56
CA PHE A 56 -7.05 6.53 -10.96
C PHE A 56 -8.30 5.73 -11.40
N HIS A 57 -9.49 6.33 -11.30
CA HIS A 57 -10.54 6.07 -12.30
C HIS A 57 -10.19 6.87 -13.55
N LYS A 58 -9.20 6.41 -14.33
CA LYS A 58 -9.05 6.83 -15.72
C LYS A 58 -9.79 5.82 -16.59
N GLN A 59 -10.92 6.29 -17.12
CA GLN A 59 -11.64 5.91 -18.35
C GLN A 59 -11.93 4.42 -18.57
#